data_AF-A0A166A724-F1
#
_entry.id   AF-A0A166A724-F1
#
_cell.length_a   1.000
_cell.length_b   1.000
_cell.length_c   1.000
_cell.angle_alpha   90.00
_cell.angle_beta   90.00
_cell.angle_gamma   90.00
#
_symmetry.space_group_name_H-M   'P 1'
#
loop_
_entity.id
_entity.type
_entity.pdbx_description
1 polymer ?
#
loop_
_entity_poly.entity_id
_entity_poly.type
_entity_poly.pdbx_seq_one_letter_code
_entity_poly.pdbx_strand_id
1 'polypeptide(L)'
;MSSKAVASTTLNPRTTSYEFLGPPGALSIILAVPITTYSLFFGCSEQTGGCPPPFSGLVPNIIDSVSDLNWWKGLWDTQAAIYYCAWYAFCVVSWKVLPGDWVEGTKLRTGGTIKYKINAFSTFLFALGLTSGVIMTFGPEAFTFLYTKWVGFVTAAMLMSFAQGFACYAASFRPGKLLALGGNSGNCIYDFYIGRELNPSIGNLDIKSFNELRPGLILWVLINISMACEQATRRGGLAHITDSMWLVLAFQGWYVADSLYNEPAILTTMDITTDGFGFMLSVGDLVWVPFVYSLQARFLVFEAVELGPIWAAAVFLVNLTGYYIFRGANGEKNDFRNGMNPKNLKFFTTASGSKLLTSGWWGRSRHPNYFGDLLMALAWSLPTGFSTPITYFYVMYFAVLLIHRQRRDDENCEKKYGKDWHTYKKLVPYRIIPYIY
;
A
#
# COMPACT_ATOMS: atom_id res chain seq x y z
N MET A 1 15.28 -26.41 -44.04
CA MET A 1 15.15 -25.21 -43.18
C MET A 1 14.56 -25.67 -41.85
N SER A 2 15.40 -25.73 -40.81
CA SER A 2 15.06 -26.30 -39.51
C SER A 2 14.11 -25.36 -38.76
N SER A 3 12.90 -25.85 -38.46
CA SER A 3 12.00 -25.22 -37.52
C SER A 3 12.66 -25.23 -36.15
N LYS A 4 13.12 -24.06 -35.68
CA LYS A 4 13.53 -23.89 -34.28
C LYS A 4 12.34 -24.27 -33.40
N ALA A 5 12.42 -25.45 -32.77
CA ALA A 5 11.56 -25.81 -31.67
C ALA A 5 11.74 -24.76 -30.58
N VAL A 6 10.70 -23.94 -30.38
CA VAL A 6 10.59 -23.10 -29.19
C VAL A 6 10.51 -24.07 -28.03
N ALA A 7 11.55 -24.10 -27.19
CA ALA A 7 11.56 -24.90 -25.96
C ALA A 7 10.23 -24.65 -25.22
N SER A 8 9.51 -25.72 -24.87
CA SER A 8 8.27 -25.61 -24.10
C SER A 8 8.59 -24.97 -22.76
N THR A 9 8.43 -23.66 -22.65
CA THR A 9 8.59 -22.94 -21.39
C THR A 9 7.60 -23.53 -20.40
N THR A 10 8.11 -24.25 -19.40
CA THR A 10 7.31 -24.75 -18.28
C THR A 10 6.52 -23.57 -17.70
N LEU A 11 5.19 -23.59 -17.80
CA LEU A 11 4.34 -22.46 -17.40
C LEU A 11 4.46 -22.12 -15.90
N ASN A 12 4.63 -23.17 -15.09
CA ASN A 12 4.73 -23.14 -13.64
C ASN A 12 6.04 -23.82 -13.19
N PRO A 13 7.22 -23.21 -13.43
CA PRO A 13 8.47 -23.78 -12.96
C PRO A 13 8.53 -23.81 -11.44
N ARG A 14 9.40 -24.63 -10.87
CA ARG A 14 9.70 -24.61 -9.43
C ARG A 14 10.53 -23.39 -9.09
N THR A 15 10.22 -22.78 -7.96
CA THR A 15 10.99 -21.62 -7.46
C THR A 15 12.41 -22.06 -7.11
N THR A 16 13.41 -21.32 -7.60
CA THR A 16 14.84 -21.64 -7.42
C THR A 16 15.57 -20.72 -6.44
N SER A 17 14.97 -19.58 -6.09
CA SER A 17 15.53 -18.60 -5.16
C SER A 17 14.43 -18.07 -4.25
N TYR A 18 14.80 -17.81 -3.00
CA TYR A 18 13.91 -17.23 -2.01
C TYR A 18 14.15 -15.73 -1.88
N GLU A 19 13.08 -15.00 -1.64
CA GLU A 19 13.10 -13.62 -1.16
C GLU A 19 12.76 -13.62 0.34
N PHE A 20 12.77 -12.45 1.00
CA PHE A 20 12.33 -12.30 2.40
C PHE A 20 13.01 -13.29 3.38
N LEU A 21 14.29 -13.60 3.17
CA LEU A 21 15.08 -14.56 3.96
C LEU A 21 14.47 -15.98 3.98
N GLY A 22 13.71 -16.35 2.95
CA GLY A 22 13.13 -17.69 2.79
C GLY A 22 12.08 -18.03 3.86
N PRO A 23 11.85 -19.33 4.12
CA PRO A 23 10.79 -19.77 5.03
C PRO A 23 10.86 -19.18 6.45
N PRO A 24 12.05 -19.07 7.09
CA PRO A 24 12.15 -18.45 8.42
C PRO A 24 11.74 -16.97 8.40
N GLY A 25 12.19 -16.19 7.42
CA GLY A 25 11.83 -14.77 7.33
C GLY A 25 10.36 -14.56 6.96
N ALA A 26 9.81 -15.38 6.07
CA ALA A 26 8.38 -15.41 5.79
C ALA A 26 7.56 -15.68 7.06
N LEU A 27 7.94 -16.68 7.86
CA LEU A 27 7.29 -16.96 9.15
C LEU A 27 7.41 -15.77 10.11
N SER A 28 8.60 -15.18 10.21
CA SER A 28 8.82 -14.01 11.07
C SER A 28 7.91 -12.85 10.67
N ILE A 29 7.70 -12.58 9.38
CA ILE A 29 6.83 -11.50 8.91
C ILE A 29 5.36 -11.84 9.17
N ILE A 30 4.93 -13.09 8.96
CA ILE A 30 3.55 -13.55 9.26
C ILE A 30 3.19 -13.23 10.72
N LEU A 31 4.12 -13.45 11.66
CA LEU A 31 3.90 -13.20 13.08
C LEU A 31 4.13 -11.73 13.47
N ALA A 32 5.15 -11.08 12.90
CA ALA A 32 5.52 -9.73 13.26
C ALA A 32 4.50 -8.69 12.81
N VAL A 33 3.91 -8.82 11.62
CA VAL A 33 2.96 -7.82 11.10
C VAL A 33 1.73 -7.63 12.00
N PRO A 34 1.02 -8.69 12.45
CA PRO A 34 -0.04 -8.55 13.43
C PRO A 34 0.43 -7.90 14.73
N ILE A 35 1.54 -8.40 15.29
CA ILE A 35 2.10 -7.88 16.56
C ILE A 35 2.38 -6.38 16.42
N THR A 36 3.14 -5.97 15.39
CA THR A 36 3.48 -4.57 15.15
C THR A 36 2.24 -3.70 14.95
N THR A 37 1.21 -4.19 14.25
CA THR A 37 -0.03 -3.42 14.03
C THR A 37 -0.72 -3.11 15.37
N TYR A 38 -0.88 -4.10 16.26
CA TYR A 38 -1.44 -3.87 17.59
C TYR A 38 -0.49 -3.07 18.49
N SER A 39 0.82 -3.30 18.41
CA SER A 39 1.82 -2.55 19.20
C SER A 39 1.83 -1.07 18.84
N LEU A 40 1.67 -0.70 17.57
CA LEU A 40 1.57 0.70 17.16
C LEU A 40 0.28 1.35 17.68
N PHE A 41 -0.80 0.59 17.81
CA PHE A 41 -2.04 1.07 18.41
C PHE A 41 -1.92 1.26 19.93
N PHE A 42 -1.60 0.18 20.66
CA PHE A 42 -1.55 0.21 22.13
C PHE A 42 -0.35 1.00 22.65
N GLY A 43 0.77 0.98 21.93
CA GLY A 43 1.97 1.74 22.25
C GLY A 43 1.89 3.22 21.89
N CYS A 44 0.79 3.69 21.31
CA CYS A 44 0.54 5.11 21.06
C CYS A 44 -0.94 5.37 21.28
N SER A 45 -1.35 5.50 22.54
CA SER A 45 -2.75 5.75 22.86
C SER A 45 -2.91 6.59 24.13
N GLU A 46 -4.07 7.22 24.24
CA GLU A 46 -4.45 7.99 25.43
C GLU A 46 -4.47 7.11 26.69
N GLN A 47 -4.92 5.85 26.54
CA GLN A 47 -5.07 4.93 27.66
C GLN A 47 -3.73 4.48 28.24
N THR A 48 -2.66 4.45 27.43
CA THR A 48 -1.33 4.06 27.89
C THR A 48 -0.48 5.24 28.35
N GLY A 49 -1.05 6.46 28.38
CA GLY A 49 -0.43 7.64 28.97
C GLY A 49 0.69 8.24 28.13
N GLY A 50 0.77 7.93 26.84
CA GLY A 50 1.76 8.54 25.95
C GLY A 50 1.93 7.83 24.61
N CYS A 51 2.87 8.35 23.82
CA CYS A 51 3.24 7.82 22.52
C CYS A 51 4.75 8.01 22.31
N PRO A 52 5.63 7.06 22.69
CA PRO A 52 5.34 5.81 23.40
C PRO A 52 5.06 6.00 24.90
N PRO A 53 4.44 5.01 25.57
CA PRO A 53 4.34 4.99 27.03
C PRO A 53 5.73 4.91 27.69
N PRO A 54 5.85 5.29 28.98
CA PRO A 54 7.12 5.20 29.72
C PRO A 54 7.73 3.80 29.69
N PHE A 55 9.02 3.71 29.37
CA PHE A 55 9.73 2.43 29.24
C PHE A 55 9.70 1.56 30.50
N SER A 56 9.64 2.18 31.68
CA SER A 56 9.60 1.47 32.97
C SER A 56 8.34 0.61 33.15
N GLY A 57 7.22 1.02 32.55
CA GLY A 57 5.96 0.27 32.60
C GLY A 57 5.73 -0.65 31.40
N LEU A 58 6.56 -0.56 30.35
CA LEU A 58 6.29 -1.23 29.07
C LEU A 58 6.23 -2.76 29.21
N VAL A 59 7.27 -3.38 29.77
CA VAL A 59 7.34 -4.85 29.91
C VAL A 59 6.28 -5.38 30.88
N PRO A 60 6.11 -4.82 32.10
CA PRO A 60 5.04 -5.25 33.01
C PRO A 60 3.64 -5.12 32.38
N ASN A 61 3.32 -3.99 31.76
CA ASN A 61 2.00 -3.78 31.14
C ASN A 61 1.72 -4.76 30.00
N ILE A 62 2.74 -5.12 29.22
CA ILE A 62 2.62 -6.14 28.17
C ILE A 62 2.32 -7.49 28.82
N ILE A 63 3.10 -7.90 29.82
CA ILE A 63 2.92 -9.18 30.51
C ILE A 63 1.51 -9.27 31.13
N ASP A 64 1.08 -8.22 31.83
CA ASP A 64 -0.24 -8.17 32.45
C ASP A 64 -1.35 -8.26 31.40
N SER A 65 -1.23 -7.50 30.30
CA SER A 65 -2.21 -7.52 29.21
C SER A 65 -2.31 -8.88 28.52
N VAL A 66 -1.18 -9.50 28.15
CA VAL A 66 -1.21 -10.79 27.46
C VAL A 66 -1.60 -11.95 28.38
N SER A 67 -1.44 -11.78 29.69
CA SER A 67 -1.86 -12.76 30.71
C SER A 67 -3.36 -12.66 31.04
N ASP A 68 -3.98 -11.51 30.78
CA ASP A 68 -5.41 -11.29 31.00
C ASP A 68 -6.26 -11.81 29.84
N LEU A 69 -7.13 -12.79 30.12
CA LEU A 69 -8.08 -13.33 29.14
C LEU A 69 -9.07 -12.26 28.65
N ASN A 70 -9.42 -11.28 29.49
CA ASN A 70 -10.35 -10.22 29.10
C ASN A 70 -9.74 -9.28 28.07
N TRP A 71 -8.42 -9.05 28.13
CA TRP A 71 -7.72 -8.30 27.10
C TRP A 71 -7.85 -8.96 25.72
N TRP A 72 -7.63 -10.28 25.64
CA TRP A 72 -7.81 -11.04 24.39
C TRP A 72 -9.26 -11.01 23.88
N LYS A 73 -10.24 -11.14 24.77
CA LYS A 73 -11.66 -11.00 24.41
C LYS A 73 -11.98 -9.58 23.90
N GLY A 74 -11.33 -8.56 24.48
CA GLY A 74 -11.48 -7.16 24.10
C GLY A 74 -10.93 -6.83 22.71
N LEU A 75 -10.12 -7.69 22.10
CA LEU A 75 -9.69 -7.51 20.71
C LEU A 75 -10.83 -7.73 19.71
N TRP A 76 -11.88 -8.47 20.09
CA TRP A 76 -13.02 -8.74 19.23
C TRP A 76 -14.17 -7.77 19.50
N ASP A 77 -14.68 -7.15 18.44
CA ASP A 77 -15.93 -6.39 18.45
C ASP A 77 -16.81 -6.88 17.30
N THR A 78 -17.92 -7.54 17.64
CA THR A 78 -18.88 -8.09 16.67
C THR A 78 -19.48 -7.00 15.77
N GLN A 79 -19.74 -5.82 16.30
CA GLN A 79 -20.31 -4.71 15.53
C GLN A 79 -19.29 -4.17 14.53
N ALA A 80 -18.03 -4.01 14.96
CA ALA A 80 -16.94 -3.62 14.06
C ALA A 80 -16.72 -4.65 12.94
N ALA A 81 -16.78 -5.95 13.26
CA ALA A 81 -16.68 -7.01 12.28
C ALA A 81 -17.82 -6.97 11.26
N ILE A 82 -19.06 -6.74 11.69
CA ILE A 82 -20.21 -6.57 10.80
C ILE A 82 -20.00 -5.35 9.89
N TYR A 83 -19.56 -4.21 10.43
CA TYR A 83 -19.29 -3.00 9.64
C TYR A 83 -18.16 -3.20 8.63
N TYR A 84 -17.09 -3.89 9.02
CA TYR A 84 -15.98 -4.21 8.11
C TYR A 84 -16.44 -5.15 6.98
N CYS A 85 -17.22 -6.18 7.29
CA CYS A 85 -17.79 -7.07 6.27
C CYS A 85 -18.76 -6.31 5.34
N ALA A 86 -19.57 -5.40 5.88
CA ALA A 86 -20.44 -4.53 5.09
C ALA A 86 -19.64 -3.59 4.18
N TRP A 87 -18.53 -3.03 4.67
CA TRP A 87 -17.60 -2.22 3.89
C TRP A 87 -16.98 -3.01 2.73
N TYR A 88 -16.49 -4.21 3.00
CA TYR A 88 -15.92 -5.07 1.97
C TYR A 88 -16.97 -5.45 0.92
N ALA A 89 -18.18 -5.82 1.36
CA ALA A 89 -19.31 -6.11 0.49
C ALA A 89 -19.70 -4.88 -0.35
N PHE A 90 -19.74 -3.69 0.24
CA PHE A 90 -19.98 -2.42 -0.46
C PHE A 90 -18.94 -2.20 -1.57
N CYS A 91 -17.65 -2.46 -1.32
CA CYS A 91 -16.61 -2.35 -2.34
C CYS A 91 -16.83 -3.34 -3.50
N VAL A 92 -17.19 -4.59 -3.20
CA VAL A 92 -17.47 -5.61 -4.22
C VAL A 92 -18.70 -5.25 -5.06
N VAL A 93 -19.78 -4.81 -4.40
CA VAL A 93 -21.01 -4.37 -5.07
C VAL A 93 -20.73 -3.15 -5.94
N SER A 94 -19.99 -2.16 -5.43
CA SER A 94 -19.61 -0.96 -6.17
C SER A 94 -18.75 -1.31 -7.39
N TRP A 95 -17.76 -2.18 -7.23
CA TRP A 95 -16.97 -2.69 -8.37
C TRP A 95 -17.86 -3.33 -9.44
N LYS A 96 -18.86 -4.13 -9.04
CA LYS A 96 -19.75 -4.82 -9.97
C LYS A 96 -20.72 -3.86 -10.66
N VAL A 97 -21.36 -2.97 -9.91
CA VAL A 97 -22.49 -2.14 -10.37
C VAL A 97 -22.04 -0.85 -11.05
N LEU A 98 -21.03 -0.15 -10.50
CA LEU A 98 -20.61 1.14 -11.06
C LEU A 98 -20.00 0.97 -12.44
N PRO A 99 -20.27 1.87 -13.40
CA PRO A 99 -19.67 1.80 -14.73
C PRO A 99 -18.15 1.94 -14.65
N GLY A 100 -17.45 1.35 -15.62
CA GLY A 100 -16.00 1.38 -15.68
C GLY A 100 -15.50 0.75 -16.97
N ASP A 101 -14.39 1.29 -17.48
CA ASP A 101 -13.75 0.78 -18.68
C ASP A 101 -13.07 -0.56 -18.40
N TRP A 102 -12.97 -1.40 -19.42
CA TRP A 102 -12.24 -2.65 -19.35
C TRP A 102 -10.89 -2.50 -20.04
N VAL A 103 -9.81 -2.56 -19.25
CA VAL A 103 -8.44 -2.38 -19.73
C VAL A 103 -7.69 -3.70 -19.67
N GLU A 104 -6.89 -3.98 -20.70
CA GLU A 104 -6.04 -5.16 -20.75
C GLU A 104 -4.78 -4.96 -19.89
N GLY A 105 -4.49 -5.92 -19.02
CA GLY A 105 -3.23 -5.97 -18.29
C GLY A 105 -2.06 -6.48 -19.13
N THR A 106 -0.93 -6.74 -18.48
CA THR A 106 0.27 -7.22 -19.17
C THR A 106 0.10 -8.63 -19.73
N LYS A 107 0.82 -8.93 -20.81
CA LYS A 107 0.87 -10.27 -21.41
C LYS A 107 1.45 -11.29 -20.42
N LEU A 108 0.68 -12.33 -20.13
CA LEU A 108 1.06 -13.42 -19.25
C LEU A 108 1.97 -14.44 -19.94
N ARG A 109 2.59 -15.32 -19.15
CA ARG A 109 3.39 -16.45 -19.68
C ARG A 109 2.56 -17.45 -20.50
N THR A 110 1.25 -17.47 -20.32
CA THR A 110 0.31 -18.25 -21.16
C THR A 110 0.13 -17.66 -22.55
N GLY A 111 0.60 -16.44 -22.80
CA GLY A 111 0.44 -15.71 -24.06
C GLY A 111 -0.79 -14.82 -24.14
N GLY A 112 -1.76 -14.97 -23.22
CA GLY A 112 -2.96 -14.13 -23.13
C GLY A 112 -2.80 -12.90 -22.22
N THR A 113 -3.86 -12.11 -22.13
CA THR A 113 -4.00 -10.97 -21.20
C THR A 113 -5.25 -11.15 -20.33
N ILE A 114 -5.25 -10.55 -19.14
CA ILE A 114 -6.44 -10.45 -18.28
C ILE A 114 -7.05 -9.05 -18.48
N LYS A 115 -8.38 -8.96 -18.48
CA LYS A 115 -9.11 -7.69 -18.54
C LYS A 115 -9.54 -7.27 -17.14
N TYR A 116 -9.27 -6.01 -16.81
CA TYR A 116 -9.56 -5.41 -15.51
C TYR A 116 -10.59 -4.30 -15.68
N LYS A 117 -11.61 -4.28 -14.81
CA LYS A 117 -12.60 -3.21 -14.78
C LYS A 117 -12.07 -2.03 -13.95
N ILE A 118 -11.95 -0.87 -14.57
CA ILE A 118 -11.39 0.35 -14.00
C ILE A 118 -12.52 1.25 -13.52
N ASN A 119 -12.77 1.24 -12.20
CA ASN A 119 -13.83 2.02 -11.55
C ASN A 119 -13.56 2.27 -10.05
N ALA A 120 -12.30 2.16 -9.62
CA ALA A 120 -11.93 2.37 -8.23
C ALA A 120 -12.16 3.84 -7.83
N PHE A 121 -11.86 4.80 -8.73
CA PHE A 121 -12.15 6.22 -8.50
C PHE A 121 -13.65 6.51 -8.34
N SER A 122 -14.51 5.89 -9.14
CA SER A 122 -15.97 6.03 -8.98
C SER A 122 -16.46 5.44 -7.66
N THR A 123 -15.90 4.29 -7.24
CA THR A 123 -16.17 3.70 -5.92
C THR A 123 -15.79 4.65 -4.79
N PHE A 124 -14.64 5.31 -4.92
CA PHE A 124 -14.16 6.29 -3.95
C PHE A 124 -15.05 7.53 -3.86
N LEU A 125 -15.43 8.13 -4.99
CA LEU A 125 -16.36 9.26 -5.00
C LEU A 125 -17.71 8.89 -4.39
N PHE A 126 -18.19 7.67 -4.66
CA PHE A 126 -19.45 7.19 -4.07
C PHE A 126 -19.33 7.03 -2.55
N ALA A 127 -18.25 6.43 -2.06
CA ALA A 127 -17.99 6.30 -0.62
C ALA A 127 -17.85 7.66 0.08
N LEU A 128 -17.15 8.62 -0.54
CA LEU A 128 -17.02 9.98 -0.03
C LEU A 128 -18.36 10.71 -0.02
N GLY A 129 -19.18 10.56 -1.07
CA GLY A 129 -20.50 11.15 -1.15
C GLY A 129 -21.43 10.66 -0.03
N LEU A 130 -21.45 9.35 0.21
CA LEU A 130 -22.21 8.76 1.32
C LEU A 130 -21.71 9.25 2.68
N THR A 131 -20.40 9.23 2.89
CA THR A 131 -19.77 9.68 4.14
C THR A 131 -20.06 11.15 4.42
N SER A 132 -19.90 12.01 3.41
CA SER A 132 -20.19 13.44 3.52
C SER A 132 -21.67 13.68 3.79
N GLY A 133 -22.57 12.95 3.12
CA GLY A 133 -24.01 13.02 3.37
C GLY A 133 -24.39 12.66 4.80
N VAL A 134 -23.78 11.61 5.37
CA VAL A 134 -23.96 11.23 6.78
C VAL A 134 -23.49 12.34 7.72
N ILE A 135 -22.27 12.86 7.52
CA ILE A 135 -21.70 13.91 8.37
C ILE A 135 -22.52 15.21 8.29
N MET A 136 -22.98 15.60 7.10
CA MET A 136 -23.78 16.80 6.91
C MET A 136 -25.19 16.68 7.53
N THR A 137 -25.75 15.48 7.56
CA THR A 137 -27.12 15.25 8.06
C THR A 137 -27.15 15.03 9.58
N PHE A 138 -26.19 14.26 10.12
CA PHE A 138 -26.18 13.81 11.51
C PHE A 138 -25.05 14.40 12.35
N GLY A 139 -24.20 15.23 11.75
CA GLY A 139 -23.03 15.81 12.40
C GLY A 139 -21.80 14.89 12.38
N PRO A 140 -20.62 15.40 12.81
CA PRO A 140 -19.36 14.64 12.82
C PRO A 140 -19.40 13.44 13.76
N GLU A 141 -20.14 13.51 14.87
CA GLU A 141 -20.23 12.42 15.86
C GLU A 141 -20.75 11.11 15.24
N ALA A 142 -21.61 11.20 14.21
CA ALA A 142 -22.15 10.04 13.51
C ALA A 142 -21.09 9.22 12.76
N PHE A 143 -19.90 9.79 12.52
CA PHE A 143 -18.82 9.15 11.76
C PHE A 143 -17.54 8.92 12.58
N THR A 144 -17.62 8.87 13.91
CA THR A 144 -16.46 8.59 14.79
C THR A 144 -16.19 7.10 15.01
N PHE A 145 -17.07 6.22 14.51
CA PHE A 145 -17.06 4.79 14.84
C PHE A 145 -15.79 4.04 14.39
N LEU A 146 -15.08 4.49 13.35
CA LEU A 146 -13.80 3.88 12.93
C LEU A 146 -12.69 4.17 13.94
N TYR A 147 -12.69 5.35 14.57
CA TYR A 147 -11.79 5.65 15.67
C TYR A 147 -12.16 4.87 16.93
N THR A 148 -13.43 4.93 17.35
CA THR A 148 -13.85 4.34 18.63
C THR A 148 -13.79 2.82 18.66
N LYS A 149 -14.03 2.15 17.51
CA LYS A 149 -13.97 0.69 17.38
C LYS A 149 -12.73 0.20 16.65
N TRP A 150 -11.66 0.99 16.66
CA TRP A 150 -10.43 0.72 15.91
C TRP A 150 -9.92 -0.72 16.04
N VAL A 151 -9.75 -1.21 17.28
CA VAL A 151 -9.22 -2.55 17.55
C VAL A 151 -10.09 -3.62 16.89
N GLY A 152 -11.40 -3.49 16.99
CA GLY A 152 -12.35 -4.40 16.34
C GLY A 152 -12.22 -4.40 14.82
N PHE A 153 -12.03 -3.24 14.20
CA PHE A 153 -11.79 -3.14 12.75
C PHE A 153 -10.46 -3.77 12.33
N VAL A 154 -9.37 -3.54 13.08
CA VAL A 154 -8.08 -4.18 12.84
C VAL A 154 -8.20 -5.70 12.94
N THR A 155 -8.87 -6.21 13.98
CA THR A 155 -9.09 -7.65 14.17
C THR A 155 -9.90 -8.23 13.01
N ALA A 156 -10.99 -7.57 12.60
CA ALA A 156 -11.82 -8.03 11.48
C ALA A 156 -11.04 -8.05 10.15
N ALA A 157 -10.26 -7.00 9.88
CA ALA A 157 -9.41 -6.91 8.71
C ALA A 157 -8.28 -7.96 8.71
N MET A 158 -7.71 -8.25 9.88
CA MET A 158 -6.70 -9.29 10.06
C MET A 158 -7.27 -10.68 9.75
N LEU A 159 -8.44 -11.00 10.31
CA LEU A 159 -9.12 -12.27 10.03
C LEU A 159 -9.48 -12.41 8.56
N MET A 160 -9.96 -11.32 7.92
CA MET A 160 -10.19 -11.31 6.48
C MET A 160 -8.90 -11.56 5.70
N SER A 161 -7.79 -10.97 6.13
CA SER A 161 -6.49 -11.13 5.46
C SER A 161 -6.00 -12.58 5.51
N PHE A 162 -6.09 -13.22 6.68
CA PHE A 162 -5.80 -14.64 6.84
C PHE A 162 -6.75 -15.50 6.03
N ALA A 163 -8.07 -15.24 6.09
CA ALA A 163 -9.07 -16.00 5.36
C ALA A 163 -8.81 -15.97 3.85
N GLN A 164 -8.52 -14.80 3.28
CA GLN A 164 -8.20 -14.66 1.87
C GLN A 164 -6.86 -15.31 1.51
N GLY A 165 -5.84 -15.17 2.35
CA GLY A 165 -4.55 -15.84 2.16
C GLY A 165 -4.71 -17.36 2.12
N PHE A 166 -5.45 -17.94 3.07
CA PHE A 166 -5.71 -19.38 3.12
C PHE A 166 -6.56 -19.84 1.94
N ALA A 167 -7.62 -19.10 1.61
CA ALA A 167 -8.48 -19.42 0.48
C ALA A 167 -7.73 -19.42 -0.86
N CYS A 168 -6.91 -18.39 -1.12
CA CYS A 168 -6.10 -18.30 -2.34
C CYS A 168 -5.01 -19.39 -2.37
N TYR A 169 -4.36 -19.66 -1.23
CA TYR A 169 -3.40 -20.76 -1.12
C TYR A 169 -4.05 -22.11 -1.44
N ALA A 170 -5.19 -22.43 -0.82
CA ALA A 170 -5.92 -23.67 -1.08
C ALA A 170 -6.43 -23.77 -2.52
N ALA A 171 -6.96 -22.68 -3.08
CA ALA A 171 -7.45 -22.63 -4.45
C ALA A 171 -6.34 -22.82 -5.50
N SER A 172 -5.11 -22.43 -5.17
CA SER A 172 -3.95 -22.53 -6.07
C SER A 172 -3.57 -23.97 -6.46
N PHE A 173 -4.00 -24.98 -5.70
CA PHE A 173 -3.75 -26.40 -5.97
C PHE A 173 -4.69 -27.00 -7.01
N ARG A 174 -5.71 -26.24 -7.46
CA ARG A 174 -6.60 -26.68 -8.54
C ARG A 174 -5.85 -26.70 -9.88
N PRO A 175 -6.19 -27.61 -10.80
CA PRO A 175 -5.54 -27.66 -12.12
C PRO A 175 -5.83 -26.40 -12.95
N GLY A 176 -4.91 -26.06 -13.86
CA GLY A 176 -5.07 -24.94 -14.79
C GLY A 176 -4.72 -23.56 -14.23
N LYS A 177 -4.21 -23.47 -13.00
CA LYS A 177 -3.77 -22.20 -12.40
C LYS A 177 -2.38 -21.79 -12.86
N LEU A 178 -2.21 -20.49 -13.14
CA LEU A 178 -0.91 -19.88 -13.38
C LEU A 178 -0.30 -19.46 -12.05
N LEU A 179 0.85 -20.02 -11.71
CA LEU A 179 1.51 -19.80 -10.42
C LEU A 179 2.49 -18.62 -10.50
N ALA A 180 2.68 -17.88 -9.41
CA ALA A 180 3.76 -16.91 -9.32
C ALA A 180 5.12 -17.62 -9.35
N LEU A 181 6.14 -17.00 -9.97
CA LEU A 181 7.48 -17.62 -10.07
C LEU A 181 8.12 -17.79 -8.70
N GLY A 182 7.86 -16.85 -7.78
CA GLY A 182 8.28 -16.93 -6.39
C GLY A 182 7.41 -17.86 -5.53
N GLY A 183 6.22 -18.25 -6.00
CA GLY A 183 5.19 -18.93 -5.19
C GLY A 183 5.07 -20.43 -5.42
N ASN A 184 6.09 -21.10 -5.97
CA ASN A 184 6.05 -22.54 -6.20
C ASN A 184 7.31 -23.22 -5.65
N SER A 185 7.64 -22.90 -4.39
CA SER A 185 8.83 -23.40 -3.70
C SER A 185 8.64 -24.80 -3.10
N GLY A 186 7.39 -25.18 -2.79
CA GLY A 186 7.05 -26.40 -2.08
C GLY A 186 7.20 -26.32 -0.56
N ASN A 187 7.61 -25.19 -0.02
CA ASN A 187 7.49 -24.90 1.39
C ASN A 187 6.15 -24.21 1.66
N CYS A 188 5.28 -24.82 2.47
CA CYS A 188 3.93 -24.32 2.70
C CYS A 188 3.87 -22.94 3.36
N ILE A 189 4.79 -22.65 4.30
CA ILE A 189 4.83 -21.36 5.00
C ILE A 189 5.22 -20.25 4.03
N TYR A 190 6.27 -20.48 3.25
CA TYR A 190 6.75 -19.50 2.28
C TYR A 190 5.74 -19.27 1.14
N ASP A 191 5.17 -20.34 0.60
CA ASP A 191 4.20 -20.27 -0.49
C ASP A 191 2.86 -19.65 -0.04
N PHE A 192 2.45 -19.82 1.22
CA PHE A 192 1.32 -19.12 1.83
C PHE A 192 1.61 -17.62 2.01
N TYR A 193 2.82 -17.28 2.46
CA TYR A 193 3.25 -15.90 2.64
C TYR A 193 3.27 -15.11 1.32
N ILE A 194 4.03 -15.60 0.34
CA ILE A 194 4.24 -14.89 -0.94
C ILE A 194 3.05 -15.03 -1.89
N GLY A 195 2.26 -16.10 -1.75
CA GLY A 195 1.15 -16.43 -2.62
C GLY A 195 1.55 -17.33 -3.79
N ARG A 196 0.80 -18.41 -3.98
CA ARG A 196 1.05 -19.40 -5.03
C ARG A 196 0.48 -18.99 -6.38
N GLU A 197 -0.79 -18.56 -6.42
CA GLU A 197 -1.49 -18.18 -7.65
C GLU A 197 -1.13 -16.74 -8.05
N LEU A 198 -0.83 -16.51 -9.34
CA LEU A 198 -0.42 -15.20 -9.84
C LEU A 198 -1.58 -14.18 -9.82
N ASN A 199 -2.76 -14.57 -10.31
CA ASN A 199 -3.92 -13.68 -10.43
C ASN A 199 -5.21 -14.42 -9.99
N PRO A 200 -5.39 -14.71 -8.69
CA PRO A 200 -6.57 -15.41 -8.23
C PRO A 200 -7.82 -14.56 -8.47
N SER A 201 -8.82 -15.19 -9.10
CA SER A 201 -10.03 -14.50 -9.55
C SER A 201 -11.30 -15.26 -9.19
N ILE A 202 -12.36 -14.52 -8.88
CA ILE A 202 -13.73 -15.02 -8.71
C ILE A 202 -14.58 -14.45 -9.84
N GLY A 203 -14.84 -15.27 -10.87
CA GLY A 203 -15.41 -14.76 -12.13
C GLY A 203 -14.45 -13.75 -12.77
N ASN A 204 -14.91 -12.53 -13.02
CA ASN A 204 -14.09 -11.44 -13.58
C ASN A 204 -13.42 -10.57 -12.50
N LEU A 205 -13.64 -10.85 -11.22
CA LEU A 205 -13.04 -10.12 -10.12
C LEU A 205 -11.67 -10.71 -9.81
N ASP A 206 -10.61 -10.03 -10.25
CA ASP A 206 -9.26 -10.34 -9.81
C ASP A 206 -9.06 -9.83 -8.37
N ILE A 207 -8.78 -10.73 -7.44
CA ILE A 207 -8.74 -10.45 -6.00
C ILE A 207 -7.62 -9.47 -5.67
N LYS A 208 -6.49 -9.60 -6.36
CA LYS A 208 -5.29 -8.81 -6.10
C LYS A 208 -5.51 -7.33 -6.45
N SER A 209 -5.82 -7.05 -7.71
CA SER A 209 -6.09 -5.67 -8.17
C SER A 209 -7.27 -5.04 -7.44
N PHE A 210 -8.26 -5.85 -7.02
CA PHE A 210 -9.35 -5.36 -6.20
C PHE A 210 -8.87 -4.88 -4.83
N ASN A 211 -8.15 -5.73 -4.09
CA ASN A 211 -7.69 -5.42 -2.73
C ASN A 211 -6.64 -4.31 -2.68
N GLU A 212 -5.73 -4.28 -3.66
CA GLU A 212 -4.63 -3.30 -3.75
C GLU A 212 -5.14 -1.85 -3.76
N LEU A 213 -6.33 -1.60 -4.34
CA LEU A 213 -6.88 -0.25 -4.49
C LEU A 213 -8.15 0.05 -3.70
N ARG A 214 -9.10 -0.88 -3.60
CA ARG A 214 -10.46 -0.53 -3.14
C ARG A 214 -10.61 -0.62 -1.61
N PRO A 215 -10.70 -1.81 -1.00
CA PRO A 215 -11.03 -1.94 0.41
C PRO A 215 -9.97 -1.34 1.34
N GLY A 216 -8.69 -1.33 0.92
CA GLY A 216 -7.57 -0.79 1.69
C GLY A 216 -7.43 0.74 1.58
N LEU A 217 -7.06 1.25 0.40
CA LEU A 217 -6.78 2.68 0.21
C LEU A 217 -8.02 3.57 0.42
N ILE A 218 -9.21 3.15 0.00
CA ILE A 218 -10.41 3.95 0.24
C ILE A 218 -10.71 3.99 1.75
N LEU A 219 -10.59 2.86 2.44
CA LEU A 219 -10.80 2.80 3.89
C LEU A 219 -9.80 3.67 4.65
N TRP A 220 -8.54 3.75 4.20
CA TRP A 220 -7.56 4.67 4.77
C TRP A 220 -8.08 6.12 4.81
N VAL A 221 -8.66 6.61 3.72
CA VAL A 221 -9.24 7.96 3.68
C VAL A 221 -10.45 8.08 4.61
N LEU A 222 -11.34 7.08 4.62
CA LEU A 222 -12.50 7.08 5.52
C LEU A 222 -12.09 7.06 7.00
N ILE A 223 -11.04 6.31 7.34
CA ILE A 223 -10.44 6.31 8.67
C ILE A 223 -9.96 7.72 9.02
N ASN A 224 -9.19 8.37 8.15
CA ASN A 224 -8.73 9.74 8.39
C ASN A 224 -9.88 10.73 8.58
N ILE A 225 -10.96 10.61 7.79
CA ILE A 225 -12.17 11.43 7.97
C ILE A 225 -12.79 11.16 9.34
N SER A 226 -12.84 9.90 9.78
CA SER A 226 -13.33 9.53 11.11
C SER A 226 -12.48 10.12 12.23
N MET A 227 -11.15 10.14 12.07
CA MET A 227 -10.22 10.82 12.99
C MET A 227 -10.50 12.31 13.08
N ALA A 228 -10.70 12.98 11.95
CA ALA A 228 -11.05 14.41 11.93
C ALA A 228 -12.42 14.67 12.56
N CYS A 229 -13.40 13.77 12.35
CA CYS A 229 -14.71 13.85 13.01
C CYS A 229 -14.62 13.67 14.52
N GLU A 230 -13.79 12.76 15.00
CA GLU A 230 -13.52 12.59 16.43
C GLU A 230 -12.85 13.84 17.01
N GLN A 231 -11.83 14.37 16.34
CA GLN A 231 -11.16 15.60 16.78
C GLN A 231 -12.13 16.79 16.81
N ALA A 232 -12.99 16.92 15.80
CA ALA A 232 -14.06 17.92 15.77
C ALA A 232 -15.03 17.76 16.94
N THR A 233 -15.45 16.53 17.24
CA THR A 233 -16.38 16.24 18.35
C THR A 233 -15.77 16.65 19.69
N ARG A 234 -14.50 16.33 19.92
CA ARG A 234 -13.74 16.71 21.13
C ARG A 234 -13.49 18.22 21.24
N ARG A 235 -13.34 18.91 20.11
CA ARG A 235 -12.99 20.34 20.05
C ARG A 235 -14.20 21.26 19.81
N GLY A 236 -15.42 20.73 19.89
CA GLY A 236 -16.64 21.53 19.81
C GLY A 236 -17.07 21.95 18.40
N GLY A 237 -16.65 21.22 17.37
CA GLY A 237 -17.15 21.34 16.00
C GLY A 237 -16.08 21.27 14.91
N LEU A 238 -16.52 21.14 13.64
CA LEU A 238 -15.65 21.02 12.47
C LEU A 238 -14.74 22.26 12.27
N ALA A 239 -15.16 23.43 12.74
CA ALA A 239 -14.38 24.67 12.65
C ALA A 239 -13.13 24.67 13.55
N HIS A 240 -13.05 23.74 14.51
CA HIS A 240 -11.96 23.65 15.48
C HIS A 240 -11.00 22.50 15.18
N ILE A 241 -11.12 21.83 14.03
CA ILE A 241 -10.11 20.85 13.57
C ILE A 241 -8.78 21.57 13.35
N THR A 242 -7.68 20.99 13.84
CA THR A 242 -6.34 21.57 13.74
C THR A 242 -5.86 21.66 12.30
N ASP A 243 -5.00 22.63 12.00
CA ASP A 243 -4.38 22.75 10.68
C ASP A 243 -3.56 21.51 10.30
N SER A 244 -2.87 20.91 11.27
CA SER A 244 -2.13 19.65 11.13
C SER A 244 -3.00 18.50 10.65
N MET A 245 -4.21 18.34 11.20
CA MET A 245 -5.14 17.28 10.81
C MET A 245 -5.59 17.50 9.36
N TRP A 246 -5.96 18.74 9.00
CA TRP A 246 -6.34 19.07 7.63
C TRP A 246 -5.22 18.80 6.62
N LEU A 247 -3.96 19.09 6.96
CA LEU A 247 -2.83 18.76 6.09
C LEU A 247 -2.69 17.25 5.87
N VAL A 248 -2.76 16.44 6.94
CA VAL A 248 -2.71 14.97 6.84
C VAL A 248 -3.85 14.45 5.96
N LEU A 249 -5.09 14.90 6.20
CA LEU A 249 -6.26 14.51 5.40
C LEU A 249 -6.10 14.88 3.93
N ALA A 250 -5.65 16.11 3.66
CA ALA A 250 -5.49 16.61 2.30
C ALA A 250 -4.38 15.84 1.56
N PHE A 251 -3.22 15.63 2.18
CA PHE A 251 -2.10 14.95 1.53
C PHE A 251 -2.38 13.48 1.27
N GLN A 252 -2.84 12.75 2.29
CA GLN A 252 -3.12 11.32 2.18
C GLN A 252 -4.35 11.08 1.29
N GLY A 253 -5.39 11.90 1.44
CA GLY A 253 -6.59 11.85 0.58
C GLY A 253 -6.28 12.14 -0.88
N TRP A 254 -5.44 13.14 -1.17
CA TRP A 254 -4.97 13.43 -2.53
C TRP A 254 -4.16 12.27 -3.11
N TYR A 255 -3.23 11.71 -2.34
CA TYR A 255 -2.42 10.56 -2.79
C TYR A 255 -3.28 9.36 -3.18
N VAL A 256 -4.31 9.06 -2.38
CA VAL A 256 -5.28 7.99 -2.69
C VAL A 256 -6.10 8.35 -3.93
N ALA A 257 -6.65 9.56 -4.02
CA ALA A 257 -7.43 10.01 -5.16
C ALA A 257 -6.62 9.93 -6.48
N ASP A 258 -5.37 10.38 -6.45
CA ASP A 258 -4.42 10.34 -7.54
C ASP A 258 -4.07 8.89 -7.95
N SER A 259 -3.90 7.99 -6.99
CA SER A 259 -3.68 6.56 -7.25
C SER A 259 -4.89 5.89 -7.91
N LEU A 260 -6.09 6.17 -7.42
CA LEU A 260 -7.35 5.60 -7.93
C LEU A 260 -7.74 6.18 -9.29
N TYR A 261 -7.46 7.46 -9.53
CA TYR A 261 -7.66 8.08 -10.84
C TYR A 261 -6.73 7.48 -11.90
N ASN A 262 -5.50 7.15 -11.50
CA ASN A 262 -4.52 6.49 -12.35
C ASN A 262 -4.51 4.95 -12.19
N GLU A 263 -5.65 4.35 -11.86
CA GLU A 263 -5.80 2.89 -11.62
C GLU A 263 -5.10 2.01 -12.69
N PRO A 264 -5.16 2.28 -14.00
CA PRO A 264 -4.46 1.44 -14.99
C PRO A 264 -2.95 1.31 -14.79
N ALA A 265 -2.30 2.27 -14.11
CA ALA A 265 -0.86 2.23 -13.85
C ALA A 265 -0.46 1.04 -12.96
N ILE A 266 -1.35 0.57 -12.07
CA ILE A 266 -1.06 -0.55 -11.18
C ILE A 266 -0.90 -1.87 -11.93
N LEU A 267 -1.50 -2.00 -13.12
CA LEU A 267 -1.47 -3.24 -13.91
C LEU A 267 -0.06 -3.60 -14.42
N THR A 268 0.91 -2.69 -14.24
CA THR A 268 2.31 -2.89 -14.59
C THR A 268 3.24 -3.02 -13.39
N THR A 269 2.70 -3.04 -12.16
CA THR A 269 3.49 -3.16 -10.93
C THR A 269 3.94 -4.61 -10.71
N MET A 270 4.97 -4.76 -9.88
CA MET A 270 5.48 -6.07 -9.44
C MET A 270 4.39 -6.88 -8.74
N ASP A 271 3.58 -6.21 -7.92
CA ASP A 271 2.49 -6.81 -7.16
C ASP A 271 1.52 -7.52 -8.11
N ILE A 272 1.05 -6.85 -9.18
CA ILE A 272 0.15 -7.45 -10.18
C ILE A 272 0.83 -8.49 -11.08
N THR A 273 2.03 -8.20 -11.58
CA THR A 273 2.60 -8.92 -12.73
C THR A 273 3.52 -10.09 -12.36
N THR A 274 4.12 -10.10 -11.17
CA THR A 274 5.11 -11.11 -10.78
C THR A 274 4.79 -11.83 -9.49
N ASP A 275 4.30 -11.11 -8.48
CA ASP A 275 4.10 -11.65 -7.14
C ASP A 275 2.79 -12.45 -7.07
N GLY A 276 2.65 -13.38 -6.15
CA GLY A 276 1.39 -14.09 -5.92
C GLY A 276 0.48 -13.30 -4.99
N PHE A 277 -0.80 -13.67 -4.90
CA PHE A 277 -1.65 -13.15 -3.83
C PHE A 277 -1.64 -14.11 -2.63
N GLY A 278 -0.75 -13.83 -1.67
CA GLY A 278 -0.60 -14.56 -0.41
C GLY A 278 -0.91 -13.70 0.80
N PHE A 279 -0.53 -14.17 1.98
CA PHE A 279 -0.71 -13.40 3.22
C PHE A 279 -0.04 -12.03 3.15
N MET A 280 1.14 -11.92 2.52
CA MET A 280 1.89 -10.66 2.41
C MET A 280 1.05 -9.54 1.76
N LEU A 281 0.52 -9.77 0.56
CA LEU A 281 -0.30 -8.76 -0.12
C LEU A 281 -1.64 -8.57 0.60
N SER A 282 -2.27 -9.67 1.02
CA SER A 282 -3.56 -9.63 1.72
C SER A 282 -3.53 -8.75 2.98
N VAL A 283 -2.56 -8.99 3.88
CA VAL A 283 -2.42 -8.19 5.11
C VAL A 283 -1.88 -6.79 4.83
N GLY A 284 -1.04 -6.64 3.80
CA GLY A 284 -0.55 -5.34 3.34
C GLY A 284 -1.71 -4.43 2.92
N ASP A 285 -2.55 -4.93 2.03
CA ASP A 285 -3.67 -4.20 1.44
C ASP A 285 -4.78 -3.92 2.46
N LEU A 286 -5.19 -4.94 3.23
CA LEU A 286 -6.39 -4.87 4.06
C LEU A 286 -6.15 -4.37 5.49
N VAL A 287 -4.93 -4.53 6.01
CA VAL A 287 -4.60 -4.10 7.38
C VAL A 287 -3.56 -3.01 7.38
N TRP A 288 -2.39 -3.26 6.80
CA TRP A 288 -1.24 -2.39 6.96
C TRP A 288 -1.51 -1.00 6.39
N VAL A 289 -1.98 -0.92 5.15
CA VAL A 289 -2.32 0.35 4.49
C VAL A 289 -3.36 1.15 5.30
N PRO A 290 -4.59 0.67 5.55
CA PRO A 290 -5.60 1.48 6.21
C PRO A 290 -5.27 1.85 7.67
N PHE A 291 -4.69 0.94 8.45
CA PHE A 291 -4.55 1.12 9.90
C PHE A 291 -3.16 1.59 10.32
N VAL A 292 -2.10 1.31 9.57
CA VAL A 292 -0.76 1.82 9.89
C VAL A 292 -0.51 3.17 9.21
N TYR A 293 -1.06 3.42 8.01
CA TYR A 293 -0.81 4.70 7.32
C TYR A 293 -1.66 5.85 7.85
N SER A 294 -2.66 5.56 8.69
CA SER A 294 -3.48 6.58 9.39
C SER A 294 -2.97 6.91 10.80
N LEU A 295 -1.76 6.45 11.18
CA LEU A 295 -1.17 6.73 12.48
C LEU A 295 -1.07 8.22 12.80
N GLN A 296 -0.78 9.05 11.80
CA GLN A 296 -0.64 10.49 11.97
C GLN A 296 -1.98 11.12 12.30
N ALA A 297 -3.03 10.80 11.53
CA ALA A 297 -4.38 11.28 11.80
C ALA A 297 -4.85 10.80 13.18
N ARG A 298 -4.63 9.53 13.54
CA ARG A 298 -4.99 8.98 14.85
C ARG A 298 -4.28 9.69 16.00
N PHE A 299 -2.98 9.94 15.88
CA PHE A 299 -2.22 10.67 16.89
C PHE A 299 -2.77 12.08 17.11
N LEU A 300 -3.10 12.78 16.02
CA LEU A 300 -3.62 14.15 16.09
C LEU A 300 -5.00 14.26 16.75
N VAL A 301 -5.76 13.17 16.88
CA VAL A 301 -7.03 13.16 17.61
C VAL A 301 -6.83 13.51 19.08
N PHE A 302 -5.79 12.96 19.70
CA PHE A 302 -5.53 13.15 21.13
C PHE A 302 -4.39 14.12 21.43
N GLU A 303 -3.45 14.28 20.50
CA GLU A 303 -2.43 15.31 20.57
C GLU A 303 -2.73 16.40 19.52
N ALA A 304 -3.47 17.42 19.93
CA ALA A 304 -3.87 18.51 19.02
C ALA A 304 -2.70 19.46 18.74
N VAL A 305 -1.97 19.21 17.66
CA VAL A 305 -0.86 20.06 17.20
C VAL A 305 -1.41 21.19 16.31
N GLU A 306 -1.16 22.45 16.69
CA GLU A 306 -1.44 23.63 15.85
C GLU A 306 -0.09 24.13 15.29
N LEU A 307 0.10 24.05 13.97
CA LEU A 307 1.37 24.43 13.33
C LEU A 307 1.45 25.95 13.11
N GLY A 308 0.31 26.57 12.81
CA GLY A 308 0.24 27.92 12.30
C GLY A 308 0.66 28.01 10.82
N PRO A 309 0.38 29.15 10.17
CA PRO A 309 0.46 29.29 8.72
C PRO A 309 1.88 29.09 8.14
N ILE A 310 2.92 29.48 8.88
CA ILE A 310 4.31 29.38 8.42
C ILE A 310 4.74 27.91 8.32
N TRP A 311 4.54 27.14 9.40
CA TRP A 311 4.91 25.73 9.44
C TRP A 311 3.99 24.89 8.55
N ALA A 312 2.70 25.21 8.50
CA ALA A 312 1.78 24.59 7.54
C ALA A 312 2.23 24.79 6.09
N ALA A 313 2.65 26.01 5.72
CA ALA A 313 3.19 26.30 4.40
C ALA A 313 4.51 25.56 4.12
N ALA A 314 5.40 25.47 5.11
CA ALA A 314 6.64 24.72 4.97
C ALA A 314 6.38 23.23 4.69
N VAL A 315 5.50 22.60 5.47
CA VAL A 315 5.11 21.19 5.26
C VAL A 315 4.44 21.00 3.90
N PHE A 316 3.54 21.91 3.51
CA PHE A 316 2.91 21.90 2.19
C PHE A 316 3.93 21.93 1.05
N LEU A 317 4.97 22.78 1.16
CA LEU A 317 6.04 22.87 0.16
C LEU A 317 6.85 21.57 0.07
N VAL A 318 7.10 20.87 1.19
CA VAL A 318 7.75 19.56 1.17
C VAL A 318 6.88 18.53 0.43
N ASN A 319 5.58 18.47 0.74
CA ASN A 319 4.64 17.57 0.07
C ASN A 319 4.54 17.88 -1.44
N LEU A 320 4.40 19.16 -1.80
CA LEU A 320 4.32 19.60 -3.20
C LEU A 320 5.59 19.25 -3.98
N THR A 321 6.76 19.42 -3.36
CA THR A 321 8.05 19.03 -3.97
C THR A 321 8.10 17.52 -4.20
N GLY A 322 7.72 16.72 -3.20
CA GLY A 322 7.63 15.26 -3.33
C GLY A 322 6.68 14.84 -4.45
N TYR A 323 5.48 15.41 -4.49
CA TYR A 323 4.47 15.12 -5.50
C TYR A 323 4.93 15.51 -6.91
N TYR A 324 5.55 16.69 -7.06
CA TYR A 324 6.10 17.14 -8.34
C TYR A 324 7.15 16.16 -8.90
N ILE A 325 8.06 15.67 -8.05
CA ILE A 325 9.06 14.68 -8.43
C ILE A 325 8.37 13.35 -8.79
N PHE A 326 7.47 12.86 -7.93
CA PHE A 326 6.77 11.59 -8.11
C PHE A 326 5.96 11.55 -9.41
N ARG A 327 5.07 12.53 -9.60
CA ARG A 327 4.17 12.60 -10.75
C ARG A 327 4.92 13.01 -12.02
N GLY A 328 5.90 13.91 -11.91
CA GLY A 328 6.77 14.29 -13.02
C GLY A 328 7.58 13.13 -13.57
N ALA A 329 8.18 12.31 -12.70
CA ALA A 329 8.92 11.12 -13.11
C ALA A 329 8.02 10.05 -13.73
N ASN A 330 6.86 9.76 -13.11
CA ASN A 330 5.92 8.79 -13.66
C ASN A 330 5.32 9.25 -15.00
N GLY A 331 5.02 10.54 -15.15
CA GLY A 331 4.57 11.12 -16.42
C GLY A 331 5.59 10.91 -17.55
N GLU A 332 6.87 11.22 -17.30
CA GLU A 332 7.94 10.98 -18.29
C GLU A 332 8.03 9.52 -18.73
N LYS A 333 7.93 8.58 -17.77
CA LYS A 333 7.93 7.14 -18.07
C LYS A 333 6.69 6.72 -18.86
N ASN A 334 5.52 7.21 -18.48
CA ASN A 334 4.25 6.83 -19.10
C ASN A 334 4.15 7.35 -20.54
N ASP A 335 4.46 8.63 -20.76
CA ASP A 335 4.52 9.22 -22.11
C ASP A 335 5.46 8.43 -23.01
N PHE A 336 6.66 8.13 -22.48
CA PHE A 336 7.68 7.39 -23.22
C PHE A 336 7.26 5.96 -23.58
N ARG A 337 6.62 5.25 -22.64
CA ARG A 337 6.10 3.89 -22.90
C ARG A 337 4.92 3.89 -23.88
N ASN A 338 4.16 4.98 -23.94
CA ASN A 338 3.09 5.20 -24.91
C ASN A 338 3.61 5.71 -26.27
N GLY A 339 4.92 5.79 -26.47
CA GLY A 339 5.54 6.21 -27.73
C GLY A 339 5.65 7.73 -27.92
N MET A 340 5.31 8.52 -26.91
CA MET A 340 5.45 9.97 -26.92
C MET A 340 6.77 10.39 -26.29
N ASN A 341 7.42 11.44 -26.81
CA ASN A 341 8.61 12.03 -26.18
C ASN A 341 8.56 13.56 -26.24
N PRO A 342 7.57 14.20 -25.57
CA PRO A 342 7.33 15.64 -25.70
C PRO A 342 8.50 16.49 -25.20
N LYS A 343 9.30 15.97 -24.26
CA LYS A 343 10.46 16.66 -23.67
C LYS A 343 11.78 16.37 -24.41
N ASN A 344 11.76 15.66 -25.53
CA ASN A 344 12.97 15.22 -26.25
C ASN A 344 14.00 14.51 -25.35
N LEU A 345 13.52 13.65 -24.44
CA LEU A 345 14.36 12.89 -23.53
C LEU A 345 15.26 11.92 -24.32
N LYS A 346 16.54 11.88 -23.95
CA LYS A 346 17.50 10.87 -24.38
C LYS A 346 17.17 9.53 -23.76
N PHE A 347 17.41 8.47 -24.53
CA PHE A 347 17.22 7.08 -24.11
C PHE A 347 18.32 6.19 -24.69
N PHE A 348 18.46 5.02 -24.09
CA PHE A 348 19.34 3.94 -24.51
C PHE A 348 18.49 2.75 -24.98
N THR A 349 18.78 2.22 -26.16
CA THR A 349 18.06 1.08 -26.73
C THR A 349 18.83 -0.20 -26.40
N THR A 350 18.17 -1.15 -25.74
CA THR A 350 18.73 -2.46 -25.41
C THR A 350 18.75 -3.37 -26.64
N ALA A 351 19.56 -4.43 -26.60
CA ALA A 351 19.63 -5.48 -27.62
C ALA A 351 18.28 -6.19 -27.84
N SER A 352 17.41 -6.21 -26.83
CA SER A 352 16.04 -6.71 -26.93
C SER A 352 15.05 -5.71 -27.56
N GLY A 353 15.51 -4.54 -27.99
CA GLY A 353 14.69 -3.47 -28.59
C GLY A 353 13.90 -2.63 -27.57
N SER A 354 14.03 -2.92 -26.27
CA SER A 354 13.43 -2.07 -25.22
C SER A 354 14.21 -0.76 -25.09
N LYS A 355 13.56 0.30 -24.64
CA LYS A 355 14.19 1.62 -24.48
C LYS A 355 14.19 2.02 -23.00
N LEU A 356 15.33 2.53 -22.53
CA LEU A 356 15.55 3.00 -21.15
C LEU A 356 15.88 4.50 -21.18
N LEU A 357 15.14 5.33 -20.44
CA LEU A 357 15.38 6.78 -20.39
C LEU A 357 16.69 7.10 -19.67
N THR A 358 17.54 7.95 -20.25
CA THR A 358 18.86 8.33 -19.69
C THR A 358 18.98 9.83 -19.43
N SER A 359 17.86 10.56 -19.46
CA SER A 359 17.77 11.99 -19.16
C SER A 359 16.42 12.31 -18.49
N GLY A 360 16.19 13.57 -18.14
CA GLY A 360 15.03 13.94 -17.32
C GLY A 360 15.17 13.42 -15.88
N TRP A 361 14.07 13.04 -15.25
CA TRP A 361 14.10 12.45 -13.91
C TRP A 361 14.87 11.12 -13.90
N TRP A 362 14.61 10.26 -14.90
CA TRP A 362 15.21 8.93 -15.03
C TRP A 362 16.70 8.96 -15.40
N GLY A 363 17.23 10.13 -15.81
CA GLY A 363 18.67 10.35 -15.95
C GLY A 363 19.37 10.79 -14.66
N ARG A 364 18.64 11.29 -13.66
CA ARG A 364 19.21 11.74 -12.37
C ARG A 364 19.37 10.59 -11.38
N SER A 365 18.40 9.69 -11.33
CA SER A 365 18.46 8.42 -10.60
C SER A 365 17.59 7.39 -11.30
N ARG A 366 17.77 6.11 -10.96
CA ARG A 366 17.00 5.00 -11.52
C ARG A 366 15.56 4.96 -11.00
N HIS A 367 15.30 5.53 -9.82
CA HIS A 367 13.99 5.59 -9.18
C HIS A 367 13.71 6.96 -8.55
N PRO A 368 13.63 8.03 -9.36
CA PRO A 368 13.34 9.38 -8.88
C PRO A 368 11.92 9.47 -8.30
N ASN A 369 10.99 8.65 -8.81
CA ASN A 369 9.65 8.52 -8.28
C ASN A 369 9.66 8.05 -6.82
N TYR A 370 10.53 7.11 -6.44
CA TYR A 370 10.64 6.65 -5.04
C TYR A 370 11.17 7.75 -4.12
N PHE A 371 12.04 8.63 -4.62
CA PHE A 371 12.49 9.79 -3.84
C PHE A 371 11.34 10.78 -3.59
N GLY A 372 10.54 11.08 -4.62
CA GLY A 372 9.34 11.90 -4.46
C GLY A 372 8.35 11.31 -3.44
N ASP A 373 8.18 9.99 -3.48
CA ASP A 373 7.34 9.25 -2.54
C ASP A 373 7.83 9.35 -1.09
N LEU A 374 9.16 9.25 -0.87
CA LEU A 374 9.76 9.45 0.46
C LEU A 374 9.59 10.87 1.01
N LEU A 375 9.65 11.88 0.14
CA LEU A 375 9.41 13.27 0.54
C LEU A 375 7.94 13.50 0.93
N MET A 376 7.00 12.92 0.18
CA MET A 376 5.59 12.93 0.58
C MET A 376 5.39 12.21 1.91
N ALA A 377 5.98 11.01 2.07
CA ALA A 377 5.89 10.26 3.32
C ALA A 377 6.39 11.05 4.53
N LEU A 378 7.51 11.77 4.37
CA LEU A 378 8.02 12.69 5.40
C LEU A 378 7.02 13.81 5.68
N ALA A 379 6.48 14.44 4.63
CA ALA A 379 5.52 15.54 4.76
C ALA A 379 4.21 15.11 5.44
N TRP A 380 3.85 13.83 5.41
CA TRP A 380 2.65 13.33 6.10
C TRP A 380 2.88 13.18 7.61
N SER A 381 4.13 12.96 8.04
CA SER A 381 4.51 12.84 9.46
C SER A 381 4.84 14.18 10.12
N LEU A 382 5.37 15.16 9.37
CA LEU A 382 5.72 16.49 9.90
C LEU A 382 4.58 17.21 10.65
N PRO A 383 3.29 17.10 10.24
CA PRO A 383 2.19 17.71 10.99
C PRO A 383 2.05 17.25 12.44
N THR A 384 2.61 16.09 12.78
CA THR A 384 2.56 15.55 14.15
C THR A 384 3.61 16.14 15.09
N GLY A 385 4.44 17.08 14.61
CA GLY A 385 5.55 17.63 15.37
C GLY A 385 6.65 16.59 15.61
N PHE A 386 7.35 16.69 16.74
CA PHE A 386 8.51 15.83 17.08
C PHE A 386 8.41 15.21 18.47
N SER A 387 7.21 15.20 19.07
CA SER A 387 6.99 14.64 20.41
C SER A 387 7.02 13.10 20.43
N THR A 388 6.83 12.46 19.27
CA THR A 388 6.84 11.00 19.15
C THR A 388 7.59 10.50 17.92
N PRO A 389 8.37 9.40 18.04
CA PRO A 389 8.90 8.71 16.87
C PRO A 389 7.86 7.83 16.15
N ILE A 390 6.71 7.54 16.77
CA ILE A 390 5.75 6.54 16.26
C ILE A 390 5.09 7.01 14.96
N THR A 391 4.78 8.29 14.84
CA THR A 391 4.23 8.87 13.59
C THR A 391 5.26 8.89 12.45
N TYR A 392 6.56 8.82 12.77
CA TYR A 392 7.66 8.71 11.81
C TYR A 392 8.04 7.26 11.48
N PHE A 393 7.47 6.27 12.18
CA PHE A 393 7.60 4.86 11.81
C PHE A 393 7.22 4.64 10.35
N TYR A 394 6.17 5.32 9.88
CA TYR A 394 5.74 5.30 8.48
C TYR A 394 6.89 5.62 7.51
N VAL A 395 7.61 6.73 7.74
CA VAL A 395 8.73 7.16 6.89
C VAL A 395 9.84 6.12 6.86
N MET A 396 10.18 5.57 8.03
CA MET A 396 11.25 4.57 8.14
C MET A 396 10.86 3.25 7.49
N TYR A 397 9.64 2.76 7.75
CA TYR A 397 9.08 1.59 7.08
C TYR A 397 9.08 1.76 5.56
N PHE A 398 8.60 2.91 5.07
CA PHE A 398 8.47 3.16 3.65
C PHE A 398 9.83 3.29 2.96
N ALA A 399 10.85 3.86 3.63
CA ALA A 399 12.23 3.85 3.16
C ALA A 399 12.78 2.42 3.01
N VAL A 400 12.58 1.56 4.00
CA VAL A 400 13.00 0.15 3.92
C VAL A 400 12.27 -0.57 2.79
N LEU A 401 10.95 -0.36 2.66
CA LEU A 401 10.14 -0.92 1.59
C LEU A 401 10.65 -0.50 0.20
N LEU A 402 10.89 0.79 -0.02
CA LEU A 402 11.34 1.31 -1.30
C LEU A 402 12.77 0.88 -1.64
N ILE A 403 13.68 0.79 -0.67
CA ILE A 403 15.02 0.23 -0.88
C ILE A 403 14.93 -1.24 -1.25
N HIS A 404 14.09 -2.03 -0.56
CA HIS A 404 13.88 -3.44 -0.89
C HIS A 404 13.27 -3.60 -2.29
N ARG A 405 12.23 -2.83 -2.61
CA ARG A 405 11.56 -2.81 -3.92
C ARG A 405 12.50 -2.40 -5.04
N GLN A 406 13.36 -1.41 -4.79
CA GLN A 406 14.41 -0.98 -5.73
C GLN A 406 15.38 -2.12 -6.05
N ARG A 407 15.84 -2.87 -5.04
CA ARG A 407 16.77 -3.99 -5.24
C ARG A 407 16.15 -5.10 -6.06
N ARG A 408 14.89 -5.45 -5.77
CA ARG A 408 14.13 -6.45 -6.56
C ARG A 408 13.96 -6.02 -8.01
N ASP A 409 13.63 -4.74 -8.25
CA ASP A 409 13.51 -4.22 -9.61
C ASP A 409 14.86 -4.21 -10.34
N ASP A 410 15.97 -3.90 -9.65
CA ASP A 410 17.33 -3.95 -10.21
C ASP A 410 17.70 -5.38 -10.65
N GLU A 411 17.38 -6.39 -9.83
CA GLU A 411 17.60 -7.80 -10.16
C GLU A 411 16.73 -8.26 -11.34
N ASN A 412 15.46 -7.83 -11.39
CA ASN A 412 14.56 -8.15 -12.50
C ASN A 412 15.02 -7.49 -13.80
N CYS A 413 15.46 -6.23 -13.75
CA CYS A 413 16.03 -5.54 -14.90
C CYS A 413 17.35 -6.17 -15.35
N GLU A 414 18.18 -6.66 -14.42
CA GLU A 414 19.40 -7.39 -14.75
C GLU A 414 19.11 -8.73 -15.45
N LYS A 415 18.15 -9.51 -14.95
CA LYS A 415 17.69 -10.75 -15.61
C LYS A 415 17.11 -10.47 -17.01
N LYS A 416 16.41 -9.34 -17.18
CA LYS A 416 15.74 -8.97 -18.44
C LYS A 416 16.68 -8.37 -19.49
N TYR A 417 17.57 -7.47 -19.10
CA TYR A 417 18.41 -6.70 -20.03
C TYR A 417 19.90 -7.10 -20.00
N GLY A 418 20.36 -7.86 -19.01
CA GLY A 418 21.74 -8.37 -18.93
C GLY A 418 22.80 -7.27 -19.04
N LYS A 419 23.70 -7.38 -20.02
CA LYS A 419 24.81 -6.43 -20.24
C LYS A 419 24.36 -4.99 -20.47
N ASP A 420 23.20 -4.81 -21.09
CA ASP A 420 22.62 -3.50 -21.32
C ASP A 420 22.22 -2.82 -20.01
N TRP A 421 21.78 -3.59 -19.02
CA TRP A 421 21.51 -3.07 -17.69
C TRP A 421 22.77 -2.55 -17.01
N HIS A 422 23.89 -3.29 -17.11
CA HIS A 422 25.16 -2.81 -16.56
C HIS A 422 25.62 -1.50 -17.21
N THR A 423 25.41 -1.36 -18.52
CA THR A 423 25.70 -0.10 -19.23
C THR A 423 24.79 1.01 -18.74
N TYR A 424 23.49 0.74 -18.59
CA TYR A 424 22.54 1.70 -18.04
C TYR A 424 22.90 2.15 -16.61
N LYS A 425 23.31 1.22 -15.73
CA LYS A 425 23.79 1.52 -14.38
C LYS A 425 25.04 2.41 -14.37
N LYS A 426 25.87 2.41 -15.42
CA LYS A 426 27.00 3.36 -15.54
C LYS A 426 26.53 4.75 -15.97
N LEU A 427 25.48 4.84 -16.79
CA LEU A 427 24.90 6.11 -17.23
C LEU A 427 24.11 6.79 -16.10
N VAL A 428 23.39 6.00 -15.31
CA VAL A 428 22.55 6.47 -14.20
C VAL A 428 22.95 5.71 -12.93
N PRO A 429 24.04 6.11 -12.25
CA PRO A 429 24.60 5.35 -11.13
C PRO A 429 23.69 5.33 -9.89
N TYR A 430 23.05 6.47 -9.60
CA TYR A 430 22.22 6.64 -8.42
C TYR A 430 20.92 5.85 -8.51
N ARG A 431 20.54 5.21 -7.40
CA ARG A 431 19.36 4.34 -7.30
C ARG A 431 18.12 5.15 -7.02
N ILE A 432 18.09 5.87 -5.91
CA ILE A 432 16.91 6.62 -5.44
C ILE A 432 17.26 8.09 -5.29
N ILE A 433 18.20 8.41 -4.40
CA ILE A 433 18.57 9.78 -4.05
C ILE A 433 19.80 10.16 -4.88
N PRO A 434 19.67 11.08 -5.85
CA PRO A 434 20.79 11.52 -6.67
C PRO A 434 21.96 11.98 -5.79
N TYR A 435 23.18 11.60 -6.15
CA TYR A 435 24.42 11.96 -5.44
C TYR A 435 24.62 11.33 -4.05
N ILE A 436 23.70 10.50 -3.57
CA ILE A 436 23.79 9.83 -2.26
C ILE A 436 23.72 8.30 -2.39
N TYR A 437 22.66 7.77 -3.01
CA TYR A 437 22.37 6.33 -3.12
C TYR A 437 21.73 6.01 -4.47
#